data_AF-C6TB88-F1
#
_entry.id   AF-C6TB88-F1
#
_cell.length_a   1.000
_cell.length_b   1.000
_cell.length_c   1.000
_cell.angle_alpha   90.00
_cell.angle_beta   90.00
_cell.angle_gamma   90.00
#
_symmetry.space_group_name_H-M   'P 1'
#
loop_
_entity.id
_entity.type
_entity.pdbx_description
1 polymer ?
#
loop_
_entity_poly.entity_id
_entity_poly.type
_entity_poly.pdbx_seq_one_letter_code
_entity_poly.pdbx_strand_id
1 'polypeptide(L)'
;MSEDKYDVLLYYKYVEIPNLNDLLTFYHSNCSSLSLLGRVRLSSHDVNVTVGGNLSSLKNHIEALKAYRTLFHHTDFKLDTCHHPLNNKVA
;
A
#
# COMPACT_ATOMS: atom_id res chain seq x y z
N MET A 1 -28.35 2.63 -2.95
CA MET A 1 -26.97 2.80 -3.42
C MET A 1 -26.09 2.39 -2.26
N SER A 2 -25.36 1.28 -2.37
CA SER A 2 -24.37 0.95 -1.33
C SER A 2 -23.37 2.11 -1.29
N GLU A 3 -23.21 2.75 -0.14
CA GLU A 3 -22.03 3.58 0.06
C GLU A 3 -20.83 2.66 -0.20
N ASP A 4 -20.07 2.93 -1.27
CA ASP A 4 -18.86 2.18 -1.58
C ASP A 4 -17.90 2.40 -0.41
N LYS A 5 -17.93 1.46 0.53
CA LYS A 5 -17.17 1.54 1.77
C LYS A 5 -15.69 1.52 1.40
N TYR A 6 -15.05 2.66 1.60
CA TYR A 6 -13.62 2.79 1.49
C TYR A 6 -12.98 2.35 2.80
N ASP A 7 -11.80 1.78 2.69
CA ASP A 7 -10.92 1.53 3.81
C ASP A 7 -9.57 2.18 3.52
N VAL A 8 -8.78 2.38 4.55
CA VAL A 8 -7.43 2.92 4.47
C VAL A 8 -6.46 1.95 5.13
N LEU A 9 -5.29 1.81 4.52
CA LEU A 9 -4.16 1.04 5.01
C LEU A 9 -2.98 1.98 5.25
N LEU A 10 -2.44 1.94 6.47
CA LEU A 10 -1.18 2.60 6.83
C LEU A 10 -0.16 1.57 7.28
N TYR A 11 1.08 1.75 6.87
CA TYR A 11 2.21 1.05 7.45
C TYR A 11 3.52 1.82 7.22
N TYR A 12 4.46 1.56 8.12
CA TYR A 12 5.83 2.04 8.05
C TYR A 12 6.78 0.88 8.28
N LYS A 13 7.89 0.84 7.54
CA LYS A 13 8.95 -0.13 7.76
C LYS A 13 10.31 0.54 7.56
N TYR A 14 11.12 0.51 8.60
CA TYR A 14 12.55 0.80 8.51
C TYR A 14 13.29 -0.48 8.12
N VAL A 15 13.89 -0.50 6.94
CA VAL A 15 14.62 -1.64 6.38
C VAL A 15 15.48 -1.15 5.22
N GLU A 16 16.69 -1.70 5.09
CA GLU A 16 17.54 -1.42 3.94
C GLU A 16 16.89 -1.98 2.66
N ILE A 17 16.78 -1.14 1.64
CA ILE A 17 16.13 -1.46 0.37
C ILE A 17 17.20 -1.69 -0.70
N PRO A 18 17.46 -2.94 -1.12
CA PRO A 18 18.58 -3.23 -2.02
C PRO A 18 18.42 -2.61 -3.41
N ASN A 19 17.18 -2.51 -3.90
CA ASN A 19 16.86 -1.90 -5.18
C ASN A 19 15.58 -1.07 -5.07
N LEU A 20 15.75 0.25 -5.01
CA LEU A 20 14.65 1.20 -4.88
C LEU A 20 13.75 1.24 -6.12
N ASN A 21 14.33 1.07 -7.31
CA ASN A 21 13.60 1.15 -8.58
C ASN A 21 12.68 -0.05 -8.78
N ASP A 22 13.13 -1.25 -8.40
CA ASP A 22 12.30 -2.46 -8.44
C ASP A 22 11.10 -2.33 -7.50
N LEU A 23 11.33 -1.78 -6.30
CA LEU A 23 10.27 -1.59 -5.31
C LEU A 23 9.27 -0.52 -5.76
N LEU A 24 9.75 0.58 -6.34
CA LEU A 24 8.90 1.61 -6.93
C LEU A 24 8.03 1.03 -8.05
N THR A 25 8.63 0.23 -8.94
CA THR A 25 7.92 -0.44 -10.03
C THR A 25 6.86 -1.41 -9.51
N PHE A 26 7.20 -2.17 -8.47
CA PHE A 26 6.25 -3.06 -7.78
C PHE A 26 5.06 -2.28 -7.21
N TYR A 27 5.31 -1.19 -6.46
CA TYR A 27 4.24 -0.38 -5.88
C TYR A 27 3.33 0.21 -6.94
N HIS A 28 3.91 0.82 -7.98
CA HIS A 28 3.13 1.41 -9.06
C HIS A 28 2.25 0.37 -9.76
N SER A 29 2.81 -0.80 -10.10
CA SER A 29 2.07 -1.89 -10.76
C SER A 29 0.96 -2.47 -9.86
N ASN A 30 1.29 -2.78 -8.61
CA ASN A 30 0.36 -3.39 -7.68
C ASN A 30 -0.78 -2.43 -7.29
N CYS A 31 -0.47 -1.19 -6.93
CA CYS A 31 -1.49 -0.19 -6.60
C CYS A 31 -2.38 0.13 -7.81
N SER A 32 -1.81 0.26 -9.01
CA SER A 32 -2.60 0.51 -10.23
C SER A 32 -3.58 -0.63 -10.52
N SER A 33 -3.11 -1.88 -10.51
CA SER A 33 -3.94 -3.06 -10.80
C SER A 33 -5.06 -3.29 -9.78
N LEU A 34 -4.84 -2.89 -8.52
CA LEU A 34 -5.81 -3.01 -7.44
C LEU A 34 -6.70 -1.76 -7.29
N SER A 35 -6.51 -0.74 -8.13
CA SER A 35 -7.18 0.56 -8.04
C SER A 35 -7.00 1.24 -6.68
N LEU A 36 -5.82 1.13 -6.10
CA LEU A 36 -5.48 1.75 -4.82
C LEU A 36 -5.00 3.18 -5.03
N LEU A 37 -5.58 4.09 -4.23
CA LEU A 37 -5.28 5.52 -4.26
C LEU A 37 -4.50 5.90 -3.02
N GLY A 38 -3.61 6.89 -3.11
CA GLY A 38 -2.91 7.37 -1.92
C GLY A 38 -1.49 7.84 -2.19
N ARG A 39 -0.55 7.41 -1.34
CA ARG A 39 0.84 7.81 -1.42
C ARG A 39 1.76 6.71 -0.91
N VAL A 40 2.74 6.37 -1.73
CA VAL A 40 3.93 5.62 -1.34
C VAL A 40 5.14 6.58 -1.23
N ARG A 41 5.86 6.52 -0.11
CA ARG A 41 7.15 7.20 0.07
C ARG A 41 8.22 6.15 0.34
N LEU A 42 9.29 6.20 -0.45
CA LEU A 42 10.42 5.28 -0.36
C LEU A 42 11.71 6.06 -0.17
N SER A 43 12.61 5.51 0.63
CA SER A 43 14.02 5.88 0.68
C SER A 43 14.89 4.61 0.59
N SER A 44 16.21 4.74 0.63
CA SER A 44 17.10 3.58 0.70
C SER A 44 16.97 2.79 2.01
N HIS A 45 16.33 3.34 3.05
CA HIS A 45 16.28 2.75 4.39
C HIS A 45 14.87 2.61 4.95
N ASP A 46 13.84 3.12 4.27
CA ASP A 46 12.48 3.02 4.76
C ASP A 46 11.40 3.09 3.68
N VAL A 47 10.21 2.68 4.12
CA VAL A 47 8.97 2.72 3.37
C VAL A 47 7.88 3.30 4.28
N ASN A 48 7.16 4.30 3.79
CA ASN A 48 6.01 4.90 4.46
C ASN A 48 4.84 4.98 3.47
N VAL A 49 3.76 4.26 3.78
CA VAL A 49 2.65 4.08 2.84
C VAL A 49 1.32 4.40 3.50
N THR A 50 0.50 5.11 2.74
CA THR A 50 -0.91 5.32 3.03
C THR A 50 -1.69 5.10 1.74
N VAL A 51 -2.51 4.05 1.69
CA VAL A 51 -3.33 3.73 0.52
C VAL A 51 -4.77 3.44 0.93
N GLY A 52 -5.71 3.78 0.07
CA GLY A 52 -7.13 3.53 0.27
C GLY A 52 -7.75 2.84 -0.93
N GLY A 53 -8.81 2.08 -0.67
CA GLY A 53 -9.54 1.30 -1.65
C GLY A 53 -10.58 0.43 -0.98
N ASN A 54 -11.13 -0.53 -1.72
CA ASN A 54 -11.97 -1.56 -1.10
C ASN A 54 -11.13 -2.47 -0.18
N LEU A 55 -11.78 -3.08 0.82
CA LEU A 55 -11.09 -3.95 1.78
C LEU A 55 -10.32 -5.12 1.13
N SER A 56 -10.87 -5.71 0.06
CA SER A 56 -10.27 -6.85 -0.62
C SER A 56 -8.99 -6.48 -1.36
N SER A 57 -8.95 -5.34 -2.04
CA SER A 57 -7.76 -4.78 -2.68
C SER A 57 -6.68 -4.46 -1.65
N LEU A 58 -7.02 -3.88 -0.50
CA LEU A 58 -6.05 -3.65 0.57
C LEU A 58 -5.45 -4.95 1.10
N LYS A 59 -6.28 -5.99 1.31
CA LYS A 59 -5.79 -7.32 1.72
C LYS A 59 -4.90 -7.95 0.64
N ASN A 60 -5.29 -7.86 -0.63
CA ASN A 60 -4.48 -8.37 -1.74
C ASN A 60 -3.13 -7.65 -1.84
N HIS A 61 -3.10 -6.34 -1.57
CA HIS A 61 -1.85 -5.57 -1.49
C HIS A 61 -0.95 -6.04 -0.34
N ILE A 62 -1.51 -6.27 0.85
CA ILE A 62 -0.76 -6.81 2.00
C ILE A 62 -0.15 -8.17 1.67
N GLU A 63 -0.92 -9.08 1.07
CA GLU A 63 -0.42 -10.41 0.71
C GLU A 63 0.64 -10.33 -0.41
N ALA A 64 0.46 -9.46 -1.40
CA ALA A 64 1.48 -9.21 -2.43
C ALA A 64 2.79 -8.68 -1.83
N LEU A 65 2.72 -7.79 -0.83
CA LEU A 65 3.91 -7.29 -0.12
C LEU A 65 4.64 -8.38 0.66
N LYS A 66 3.89 -9.21 1.40
CA LYS A 66 4.46 -10.35 2.14
C LYS A 66 5.12 -11.36 1.19
N ALA A 67 4.56 -11.54 -0.02
CA ALA A 67 5.11 -12.43 -1.03
C ALA A 67 6.28 -11.85 -1.82
N TYR A 68 6.32 -10.52 -2.02
CA TYR A 68 7.31 -9.85 -2.87
C TYR A 68 8.74 -10.14 -2.37
N ARG A 69 8.99 -9.97 -1.06
CA ARG A 69 10.26 -10.28 -0.38
C ARG A 69 10.03 -10.43 1.12
N THR A 70 10.98 -11.07 1.81
CA THR A 70 11.03 -11.12 3.27
C THR A 70 11.15 -9.74 3.94
N LEU A 71 11.44 -8.68 3.17
CA LEU A 71 11.53 -7.28 3.64
C LEU A 71 10.30 -6.85 4.47
N PHE A 72 9.11 -7.26 4.05
CA PHE A 72 7.85 -6.83 4.67
C PHE A 72 7.35 -7.80 5.76
N HIS A 73 8.12 -8.81 6.13
CA HIS A 73 7.79 -9.67 7.27
C HIS A 73 7.75 -8.86 8.57
N HIS A 74 6.81 -9.21 9.45
CA HIS A 74 6.55 -8.51 10.72
C HIS A 74 6.24 -7.01 10.57
N THR A 75 5.76 -6.57 9.40
CA THR A 75 5.24 -5.21 9.25
C THR A 75 3.89 -5.09 9.94
N ASP A 76 3.71 -4.04 10.73
CA ASP A 76 2.44 -3.69 11.35
C ASP A 76 1.54 -2.96 10.34
N PHE A 77 0.58 -3.69 9.78
CA PHE A 77 -0.39 -3.18 8.81
C PHE A 77 -1.65 -2.72 9.53
N LYS A 78 -1.92 -1.41 9.49
CA LYS A 78 -3.07 -0.80 10.18
C LYS A 78 -4.18 -0.52 9.18
N LEU A 79 -5.33 -1.19 9.37
CA LEU A 79 -6.54 -0.99 8.57
C LEU A 79 -7.56 -0.19 9.38
N ASP A 80 -8.20 0.78 8.72
CA ASP A 80 -9.31 1.53 9.28
C ASP A 80 -10.35 1.88 8.20
N THR A 81 -11.56 2.20 8.61
CA THR A 81 -12.65 2.58 7.71
C THR A 81 -12.53 4.03 7.26
N CYS A 82 -12.91 4.32 6.02
CA CYS A 82 -12.90 5.66 5.45
C CYS A 82 -14.15 5.90 4.60
N HIS A 83 -14.80 7.06 4.73
CA HIS A 83 -16.04 7.33 3.97
C HIS A 83 -15.79 7.66 2.50
N HIS A 84 -14.65 8.28 2.16
CA HIS A 84 -14.31 8.64 0.78
C HIS A 84 -12.81 8.91 0.62
N PRO A 85 -12.22 8.66 -0.56
CA PRO A 85 -10.86 9.09 -0.84
C PRO A 85 -10.77 10.62 -0.91
N LEU A 86 -9.70 11.20 -0.35
CA LEU A 86 -9.44 12.64 -0.46
C LEU A 86 -9.01 13.05 -1.87
N ASN A 87 -8.42 12.13 -2.64
CA ASN A 87 -7.96 12.35 -4.00
C ASN A 87 -8.04 11.10 -4.86
N ASN A 88 -7.96 11.28 -6.19
CA ASN A 88 -8.02 10.19 -7.18
C ASN A 88 -6.64 9.84 -7.74
N LYS A 89 -5.56 10.04 -6.98
CA LYS A 89 -4.21 9.71 -7.44
C LYS A 89 -3.88 8.28 -7.06
N VAL A 90 -3.47 7.50 -8.05
CA VAL A 90 -2.84 6.20 -7.81
C VAL A 90 -1.61 6.42 -6.92
N ALA A 91 -1.45 5.53 -5.95
CA ALA A 91 -0.46 5.64 -4.88
C ALA A 91 1.00 5.61 -5.33
#